data_AF-A0A9D8DU27-F1
#
_entry.id   AF-A0A9D8DU27-F1
#
_cell.length_a   1.000
_cell.length_b   1.000
_cell.length_c   1.000
_cell.angle_alpha   90.00
_cell.angle_beta   90.00
_cell.angle_gamma   90.00
#
_symmetry.space_group_name_H-M   'P 1'
#
loop_
_entity.id
_entity.type
_entity.pdbx_description
1 polymer ?
#
loop_
_entity_poly.entity_id
_entity_poly.type
_entity_poly.pdbx_seq_one_letter_code
_entity_poly.pdbx_strand_id
1 'polypeptide(L)'
;MPSPRDPSISYYDQFVAWHRDAFDCEVSWKQSKNWAGAAHNSPTFLPWHREYLHRFDQMIQQMSGDPSMTVPYWDWTNPASTAAVFANDFMGGNGNPKQDWAVTTGPFRKGQWKITIQDPGVLLEGQTAPKPYLVRNFAAFLPDPVQLPSAADVQETLDGHLYDHSPYNARSPLSESFRNRLEGWREPKAAECDSGWVNQSQADGSPHVMHNVVHIYVGGIWKTGNKVSEGTMAYNTSPNDPVFFLHHANVDRIWAAWELQGGSHYKPGRGAPYGWNAPDTMWPWFDRTINSWFGTERNGYRYASLPGS
;
A
#
# COMPACT_ATOMS: atom_id res chain seq x y z
N MET A 1 -23.01 -3.62 2.21
CA MET A 1 -23.78 -2.36 2.29
C MET A 1 -23.22 -1.37 1.28
N PRO A 2 -24.05 -0.48 0.70
CA PRO A 2 -23.57 0.62 -0.13
C PRO A 2 -22.63 1.55 0.63
N SER A 3 -21.71 2.21 -0.09
CA SER A 3 -20.87 3.25 0.51
C SER A 3 -21.71 4.45 0.95
N PRO A 4 -21.43 5.06 2.12
CA PRO A 4 -22.09 6.30 2.54
C PRO A 4 -21.67 7.52 1.71
N ARG A 5 -20.61 7.43 0.90
CA ARG A 5 -20.16 8.51 0.01
C ARG A 5 -20.63 8.34 -1.43
N ASP A 6 -20.74 7.10 -1.89
CA ASP A 6 -21.25 6.77 -3.21
C ASP A 6 -22.15 5.51 -3.11
N PRO A 7 -23.48 5.66 -3.11
CA PRO A 7 -24.38 4.53 -2.95
C PRO A 7 -24.39 3.57 -4.15
N SER A 8 -23.71 3.90 -5.25
CA SER A 8 -23.59 3.02 -6.42
C SER A 8 -22.56 1.90 -6.27
N ILE A 9 -21.67 2.02 -5.28
CA ILE A 9 -20.61 1.04 -5.00
C ILE A 9 -20.73 0.47 -3.57
N SER A 10 -20.09 -0.66 -3.30
CA SER A 10 -20.06 -1.20 -1.93
C SER A 10 -19.19 -0.33 -1.01
N TYR A 11 -19.37 -0.46 0.30
CA TYR A 11 -18.54 0.26 1.27
C TYR A 11 -17.06 -0.13 1.14
N TYR A 12 -16.74 -1.40 0.86
CA TYR A 12 -15.36 -1.82 0.58
C TYR A 12 -14.82 -1.21 -0.71
N ASP A 13 -15.61 -1.20 -1.78
CA ASP A 13 -15.22 -0.64 -3.08
C ASP A 13 -14.87 0.86 -2.98
N GLN A 14 -15.46 1.58 -2.02
CA GLN A 14 -15.09 2.97 -1.77
C GLN A 14 -13.62 3.15 -1.38
N PHE A 15 -13.07 2.21 -0.61
CA PHE A 15 -11.66 2.22 -0.22
C PHE A 15 -10.76 1.96 -1.42
N VAL A 16 -11.14 0.98 -2.27
CA VAL A 16 -10.45 0.72 -3.55
C VAL A 16 -10.46 1.96 -4.44
N ALA A 17 -11.61 2.65 -4.55
CA ALA A 17 -11.75 3.86 -5.35
C ALA A 17 -10.91 5.03 -4.80
N TRP A 18 -10.91 5.27 -3.49
CA TRP A 18 -10.06 6.31 -2.89
C TRP A 18 -8.58 6.07 -3.13
N HIS A 19 -8.12 4.84 -2.94
CA HIS A 19 -6.72 4.51 -3.16
C HIS A 19 -6.33 4.65 -4.64
N ARG A 20 -7.18 4.17 -5.57
CA ARG A 20 -7.00 4.39 -7.01
C ARG A 20 -6.85 5.87 -7.34
N ASP A 21 -7.80 6.67 -6.90
CA ASP A 21 -7.89 8.08 -7.27
C ASP A 21 -6.80 8.94 -6.58
N ALA A 22 -6.28 8.49 -5.43
CA ALA A 22 -5.14 9.11 -4.76
C ALA A 22 -3.80 8.82 -5.46
N PHE A 23 -3.74 7.71 -6.22
CA PHE A 23 -2.64 7.38 -7.13
C PHE A 23 -2.79 8.05 -8.50
N ASP A 24 -4.02 8.19 -9.00
CA ASP A 24 -4.31 8.76 -10.31
C ASP A 24 -3.95 10.25 -10.32
N CYS A 25 -2.92 10.56 -11.09
CA CYS A 25 -2.37 11.90 -11.20
C CYS A 25 -3.34 12.85 -11.88
N GLU A 26 -4.23 12.41 -12.78
CA GLU A 26 -5.22 13.32 -13.36
C GLU A 26 -6.37 13.61 -12.39
N VAL A 27 -6.86 12.59 -11.68
CA VAL A 27 -7.98 12.75 -10.73
C VAL A 27 -7.54 13.57 -9.53
N SER A 28 -6.43 13.17 -8.89
CA SER A 28 -5.83 13.92 -7.78
C SER A 28 -5.46 15.34 -8.24
N TRP A 29 -4.77 15.54 -9.37
CA TRP A 29 -4.34 16.88 -9.79
C TRP A 29 -5.48 17.82 -10.22
N LYS A 30 -6.42 17.34 -11.05
CA LYS A 30 -7.50 18.18 -11.60
C LYS A 30 -8.55 18.56 -10.55
N GLN A 31 -8.89 17.65 -9.64
CA GLN A 31 -9.92 17.93 -8.63
C GLN A 31 -9.39 18.73 -7.43
N SER A 32 -8.07 18.79 -7.23
CA SER A 32 -7.52 19.28 -5.96
C SER A 32 -6.53 20.45 -6.02
N LYS A 33 -6.24 21.03 -7.18
CA LYS A 33 -5.28 22.14 -7.32
C LYS A 33 -3.86 21.74 -6.85
N ASN A 34 -3.23 20.81 -7.57
CA ASN A 34 -1.81 20.43 -7.49
C ASN A 34 -1.39 19.40 -6.42
N TRP A 35 -2.25 18.47 -5.99
CA TRP A 35 -1.85 17.41 -5.03
C TRP A 35 -1.32 16.16 -5.75
N ALA A 36 -0.21 16.32 -6.47
CA ALA A 36 0.57 15.19 -6.97
C ALA A 36 0.94 14.25 -5.80
N GLY A 37 0.70 12.94 -5.95
CA GLY A 37 1.15 11.93 -4.98
C GLY A 37 0.48 12.03 -3.60
N ALA A 38 -0.84 12.10 -3.53
CA ALA A 38 -1.56 12.27 -2.26
C ALA A 38 -1.35 11.10 -1.28
N ALA A 39 -1.12 9.89 -1.78
CA ALA A 39 -0.94 8.69 -0.98
C ALA A 39 0.44 8.02 -1.11
N HIS A 40 1.24 8.37 -2.13
CA HIS A 40 2.48 7.68 -2.48
C HIS A 40 3.48 8.64 -3.15
N ASN A 41 4.74 8.23 -3.22
CA ASN A 41 5.83 8.99 -3.84
C ASN A 41 6.00 10.39 -3.23
N SER A 42 5.59 10.53 -1.96
CA SER A 42 5.53 11.81 -1.27
C SER A 42 5.55 11.59 0.23
N PRO A 43 5.72 12.64 1.04
CA PRO A 43 5.80 12.49 2.47
C PRO A 43 4.46 12.13 3.09
N THR A 44 3.33 12.18 2.38
CA THR A 44 2.03 11.76 2.93
C THR A 44 1.82 10.26 2.95
N PHE A 45 2.71 9.45 2.35
CA PHE A 45 2.55 8.00 2.28
C PHE A 45 2.11 7.36 3.60
N LEU A 46 2.86 7.58 4.67
CA LEU A 46 2.56 6.98 5.97
C LEU A 46 1.26 7.52 6.61
N PRO A 47 1.06 8.85 6.79
CA PRO A 47 -0.15 9.36 7.41
C PRO A 47 -1.41 9.08 6.57
N TRP A 48 -1.31 9.06 5.24
CA TRP A 48 -2.44 8.74 4.38
C TRP A 48 -2.92 7.32 4.60
N HIS A 49 -2.00 6.35 4.63
CA HIS A 49 -2.34 4.95 4.88
C HIS A 49 -2.79 4.70 6.33
N ARG A 50 -2.23 5.42 7.30
CA ARG A 50 -2.70 5.38 8.69
C ARG A 50 -4.15 5.84 8.82
N GLU A 51 -4.50 6.95 8.17
CA GLU A 51 -5.87 7.43 8.13
C GLU A 51 -6.79 6.46 7.38
N TYR A 52 -6.33 5.92 6.25
CA TYR A 52 -7.04 4.93 5.45
C TYR A 52 -7.38 3.67 6.27
N LEU A 53 -6.41 3.12 6.99
CA LEU A 53 -6.59 1.97 7.89
C LEU A 53 -7.55 2.31 9.04
N HIS A 54 -7.40 3.48 9.66
CA HIS A 54 -8.29 3.91 10.74
C HIS A 54 -9.75 3.99 10.28
N ARG A 55 -9.99 4.53 9.08
CA ARG A 55 -11.32 4.58 8.47
C ARG A 55 -11.83 3.19 8.10
N PHE A 56 -10.94 2.28 7.68
CA PHE A 56 -11.31 0.91 7.38
C PHE A 56 -11.71 0.14 8.66
N ASP A 57 -10.99 0.34 9.76
CA ASP A 57 -11.36 -0.18 11.09
C ASP A 57 -12.75 0.33 11.51
N GLN A 58 -13.02 1.62 11.37
CA GLN A 58 -14.34 2.20 11.62
C GLN A 58 -15.44 1.55 10.76
N MET A 59 -15.14 1.30 9.47
CA MET A 59 -16.06 0.61 8.57
C MET A 59 -16.34 -0.81 9.07
N ILE A 60 -15.32 -1.64 9.35
CA ILE A 60 -15.54 -3.02 9.79
C ILE A 60 -16.24 -3.10 11.16
N GLN A 61 -15.96 -2.17 12.07
CA GLN A 61 -16.65 -2.06 13.36
C GLN A 61 -18.14 -1.76 13.16
N GLN A 62 -18.45 -0.78 12.30
CA GLN A 62 -19.83 -0.45 11.97
C GLN A 62 -20.55 -1.62 11.28
N MET A 63 -19.89 -2.30 10.34
CA MET A 63 -20.48 -3.38 9.55
C MET A 63 -20.69 -4.65 10.37
N SER A 64 -19.81 -4.93 11.33
CA SER A 64 -19.89 -6.10 12.21
C SER A 64 -20.78 -5.87 13.44
N GLY A 65 -20.95 -4.61 13.85
CA GLY A 65 -21.56 -4.26 15.13
C GLY A 65 -20.63 -4.51 16.33
N ASP A 66 -19.36 -4.83 16.08
CA ASP A 66 -18.35 -5.09 17.10
C ASP A 66 -17.31 -3.96 17.11
N PRO A 67 -17.32 -3.07 18.13
CA PRO A 67 -16.38 -1.96 18.23
C PRO A 67 -14.93 -2.41 18.51
N SER A 68 -14.71 -3.69 18.82
CA SER A 68 -13.37 -4.24 19.06
C SER A 68 -12.69 -4.79 17.79
N MET A 69 -13.41 -4.87 16.67
CA MET A 69 -12.86 -5.33 15.41
C MET A 69 -11.80 -4.36 14.88
N THR A 70 -10.62 -4.91 14.55
CA THR A 70 -9.50 -4.19 13.95
C THR A 70 -8.79 -5.09 12.95
N VAL A 71 -8.16 -4.50 11.93
CA VAL A 71 -7.34 -5.24 10.98
C VAL A 71 -6.05 -5.76 11.64
N PRO A 72 -5.73 -7.08 11.55
CA PRO A 72 -4.44 -7.60 11.99
C PRO A 72 -3.32 -7.22 11.00
N TYR A 73 -2.06 -7.23 11.45
CA TYR A 73 -0.92 -7.00 10.55
C TYR A 73 -0.35 -8.31 9.99
N TRP A 74 0.19 -8.24 8.78
CA TRP A 74 1.02 -9.30 8.18
C TRP A 74 2.50 -8.99 8.39
N ASP A 75 3.15 -9.70 9.31
CA ASP A 75 4.60 -9.59 9.51
C ASP A 75 5.35 -10.42 8.45
N TRP A 76 5.59 -9.80 7.31
CA TRP A 76 6.29 -10.42 6.18
C TRP A 76 7.74 -10.82 6.48
N THR A 77 8.34 -10.37 7.59
CA THR A 77 9.66 -10.85 8.04
C THR A 77 9.60 -12.26 8.64
N ASN A 78 8.41 -12.71 9.04
CA ASN A 78 8.18 -13.99 9.70
C ASN A 78 7.44 -14.97 8.75
N PRO A 79 8.09 -16.04 8.27
CA PRO A 79 7.46 -17.02 7.40
C PRO A 79 6.18 -17.65 7.97
N ALA A 80 6.09 -17.80 9.30
CA ALA A 80 4.88 -18.32 9.94
C ALA A 80 3.71 -17.34 9.86
N SER A 81 3.97 -16.02 9.95
CA SER A 81 2.94 -15.00 9.74
C SER A 81 2.45 -15.02 8.29
N THR A 82 3.37 -15.10 7.31
CA THR A 82 3.00 -15.25 5.89
C THR A 82 2.16 -16.51 5.65
N ALA A 83 2.55 -17.65 6.22
CA ALA A 83 1.79 -18.89 6.08
C ALA A 83 0.37 -18.78 6.69
N ALA A 84 0.23 -18.15 7.85
CA ALA A 84 -1.07 -17.92 8.49
C ALA A 84 -1.95 -16.96 7.68
N VAL A 85 -1.37 -15.88 7.14
CA VAL A 85 -2.09 -14.89 6.32
C VAL A 85 -2.71 -15.56 5.09
N PHE A 86 -1.93 -16.35 4.35
CA PHE A 86 -2.37 -16.98 3.10
C PHE A 86 -3.01 -18.37 3.29
N ALA A 87 -3.41 -18.72 4.51
CA ALA A 87 -4.15 -19.94 4.79
C ALA A 87 -5.54 -19.94 4.09
N ASN A 88 -6.05 -21.13 3.78
CA ASN A 88 -7.30 -21.31 3.03
C ASN A 88 -8.55 -20.90 3.83
N ASP A 89 -8.46 -20.74 5.14
CA ASP A 89 -9.52 -20.24 6.01
C ASP A 89 -9.39 -18.74 6.28
N PHE A 90 -8.38 -18.07 5.72
CA PHE A 90 -8.15 -16.64 5.90
C PHE A 90 -8.03 -15.88 4.56
N MET A 91 -6.84 -15.51 4.06
CA MET A 91 -6.75 -14.74 2.80
C MET A 91 -6.74 -15.61 1.54
N GLY A 92 -6.60 -16.93 1.65
CA GLY A 92 -6.39 -17.82 0.50
C GLY A 92 -4.98 -17.72 -0.08
N GLY A 93 -4.59 -18.70 -0.90
CA GLY A 93 -3.21 -18.86 -1.35
C GLY A 93 -2.88 -18.14 -2.66
N ASN A 94 -1.87 -18.68 -3.35
CA ASN A 94 -1.42 -18.22 -4.65
C ASN A 94 -2.47 -18.47 -5.75
N GLY A 95 -2.33 -17.78 -6.88
CA GLY A 95 -3.13 -18.02 -8.06
C GLY A 95 -2.84 -19.35 -8.74
N ASN A 96 -3.84 -19.89 -9.45
CA ASN A 96 -3.67 -21.11 -10.24
C ASN A 96 -3.21 -20.77 -11.66
N PRO A 97 -2.00 -21.18 -12.11
CA PRO A 97 -1.51 -20.88 -13.46
C PRO A 97 -2.37 -21.48 -14.58
N LYS A 98 -3.17 -22.52 -14.29
CA LYS A 98 -4.12 -23.11 -15.24
C LYS A 98 -5.45 -22.34 -15.34
N GLN A 99 -5.63 -21.31 -14.53
CA GLN A 99 -6.83 -20.46 -14.47
C GLN A 99 -6.45 -18.97 -14.50
N ASP A 100 -5.47 -18.61 -15.32
CA ASP A 100 -5.00 -17.23 -15.49
C ASP A 100 -4.57 -16.56 -14.18
N TRP A 101 -3.98 -17.36 -13.28
CA TRP A 101 -3.54 -16.97 -11.94
C TRP A 101 -4.68 -16.49 -11.01
N ALA A 102 -5.92 -16.88 -11.29
CA ALA A 102 -7.02 -16.66 -10.37
C ALA A 102 -6.74 -17.30 -9.01
N VAL A 103 -7.04 -16.58 -7.93
CA VAL A 103 -7.09 -17.16 -6.58
C VAL A 103 -8.22 -18.18 -6.54
N THR A 104 -7.91 -19.42 -6.15
CA THR A 104 -8.87 -20.55 -6.15
C THR A 104 -9.19 -21.09 -4.76
N THR A 105 -8.54 -20.57 -3.72
CA THR A 105 -8.76 -20.96 -2.32
C THR A 105 -9.11 -19.75 -1.46
N GLY A 106 -9.65 -20.01 -0.26
CA GLY A 106 -10.05 -18.95 0.66
C GLY A 106 -11.35 -18.24 0.32
N PRO A 107 -11.81 -17.34 1.20
CA PRO A 107 -13.01 -16.51 1.04
C PRO A 107 -12.96 -15.67 -0.24
N PHE A 108 -11.76 -15.26 -0.65
CA PHE A 108 -11.54 -14.33 -1.77
C PHE A 108 -11.29 -15.01 -3.13
N ARG A 109 -11.62 -16.31 -3.23
CA ARG A 109 -11.49 -17.07 -4.47
C ARG A 109 -12.41 -16.57 -5.58
N LYS A 110 -12.02 -16.86 -6.83
CA LYS A 110 -12.83 -16.61 -8.03
C LYS A 110 -14.25 -17.17 -7.87
N GLY A 111 -15.24 -16.33 -8.17
CA GLY A 111 -16.66 -16.66 -8.02
C GLY A 111 -17.25 -16.37 -6.63
N GLN A 112 -16.43 -15.98 -5.65
CA GLN A 112 -16.88 -15.48 -4.34
C GLN A 112 -16.52 -14.01 -4.14
N TRP A 113 -15.33 -13.62 -4.60
CA TRP A 113 -14.88 -12.24 -4.61
C TRP A 113 -14.86 -11.68 -6.03
N LYS A 114 -15.62 -10.62 -6.25
CA LYS A 114 -15.74 -9.95 -7.54
C LYS A 114 -15.04 -8.60 -7.46
N ILE A 115 -14.12 -8.38 -8.38
CA ILE A 115 -13.51 -7.06 -8.58
C ILE A 115 -14.48 -6.19 -9.38
N THR A 116 -14.82 -5.03 -8.83
CA THR A 116 -15.77 -4.08 -9.46
C THR A 116 -15.12 -2.74 -9.77
N ILE A 117 -14.20 -2.29 -8.92
CA ILE A 117 -13.39 -1.10 -9.16
C ILE A 117 -12.13 -1.52 -9.92
N GLN A 118 -11.97 -0.96 -11.11
CA GLN A 118 -10.86 -1.25 -12.00
C GLN A 118 -10.12 0.04 -12.36
N ASP A 119 -8.86 -0.11 -12.75
CA ASP A 119 -8.06 0.99 -13.28
C ASP A 119 -8.44 1.26 -14.75
N PRO A 120 -8.91 2.48 -15.08
CA PRO A 120 -9.19 2.82 -16.46
C PRO A 120 -7.88 2.85 -17.27
N GLY A 121 -7.81 2.06 -18.34
CA GLY A 121 -6.69 2.09 -19.29
C GLY A 121 -5.59 1.05 -19.04
N VAL A 122 -5.79 0.13 -18.10
CA VAL A 122 -4.78 -0.87 -17.74
C VAL A 122 -5.22 -2.24 -18.22
N LEU A 123 -5.11 -2.42 -19.53
CA LEU A 123 -5.23 -3.72 -20.16
C LEU A 123 -3.84 -4.14 -20.60
N LEU A 124 -3.43 -5.33 -20.18
CA LEU A 124 -2.20 -5.91 -20.74
C LEU A 124 -2.39 -6.30 -22.19
N GLU A 125 -1.28 -6.48 -22.89
CA GLU A 125 -1.29 -6.96 -24.27
C GLU A 125 -2.07 -8.27 -24.40
N GLY A 126 -3.10 -8.25 -25.26
CA GLY A 126 -4.01 -9.39 -25.46
C GLY A 126 -5.24 -9.41 -24.53
N GLN A 127 -5.34 -8.50 -23.56
CA GLN A 127 -6.56 -8.32 -22.79
C GLN A 127 -7.50 -7.34 -23.45
N THR A 128 -8.77 -7.74 -23.55
CA THR A 128 -9.86 -6.89 -24.05
C THR A 128 -10.68 -6.25 -22.93
N ALA A 129 -10.55 -6.75 -21.70
CA ALA A 129 -11.18 -6.23 -20.50
C ALA A 129 -10.39 -6.65 -19.24
N PRO A 130 -10.45 -5.89 -18.12
CA PRO A 130 -9.73 -6.26 -16.92
C PRO A 130 -10.39 -7.45 -16.22
N LYS A 131 -9.60 -8.25 -15.49
CA LYS A 131 -10.09 -9.48 -14.84
C LYS A 131 -11.08 -9.14 -13.71
N PRO A 132 -12.28 -9.75 -13.68
CA PRO A 132 -13.29 -9.47 -12.65
C PRO A 132 -13.09 -10.28 -11.36
N TYR A 133 -11.90 -10.84 -11.13
CA TYR A 133 -11.58 -11.73 -10.01
C TYR A 133 -10.15 -11.49 -9.53
N LEU A 134 -9.88 -11.87 -8.28
CA LEU A 134 -8.57 -11.71 -7.65
C LEU A 134 -7.50 -12.57 -8.33
N VAL A 135 -6.36 -11.95 -8.60
CA VAL A 135 -5.18 -12.60 -9.21
C VAL A 135 -3.99 -12.43 -8.30
N ARG A 136 -3.29 -13.52 -8.02
CA ARG A 136 -2.03 -13.53 -7.28
C ARG A 136 -1.01 -14.38 -8.02
N ASN A 137 0.23 -13.92 -8.05
CA ASN A 137 1.32 -14.68 -8.65
C ASN A 137 2.58 -14.49 -7.81
N PHE A 138 2.63 -15.24 -6.72
CA PHE A 138 3.65 -15.06 -5.69
C PHE A 138 5.05 -15.12 -6.26
N ALA A 139 5.80 -14.05 -6.01
CA ALA A 139 7.21 -13.92 -6.26
C ALA A 139 7.67 -14.19 -7.70
N ALA A 140 6.75 -14.21 -8.66
CA ALA A 140 7.05 -14.54 -10.05
C ALA A 140 8.10 -13.65 -10.71
N PHE A 141 8.46 -12.56 -10.03
CA PHE A 141 9.28 -11.51 -10.55
C PHE A 141 10.34 -10.99 -9.60
N LEU A 142 10.52 -11.67 -8.48
CA LEU A 142 11.65 -11.43 -7.59
C LEU A 142 12.77 -12.40 -7.96
N PRO A 143 14.05 -12.00 -7.80
CA PRO A 143 15.16 -12.91 -8.01
C PRO A 143 15.06 -14.13 -7.07
N ASP A 144 15.63 -15.24 -7.50
CA ASP A 144 15.76 -16.47 -6.68
C ASP A 144 17.10 -16.44 -5.91
N PRO A 145 17.13 -16.66 -4.57
CA PRO A 145 15.99 -16.91 -3.69
C PRO A 145 15.11 -15.68 -3.50
N VAL A 146 13.80 -15.92 -3.54
CA VAL A 146 12.78 -14.91 -3.29
C VAL A 146 12.89 -14.41 -1.85
N GLN A 147 13.00 -13.09 -1.68
CA GLN A 147 13.08 -12.47 -0.35
C GLN A 147 11.98 -11.44 -0.19
N LEU A 148 10.98 -11.76 0.65
CA LEU A 148 10.24 -10.75 1.40
C LEU A 148 11.26 -10.02 2.31
N PRO A 149 10.98 -8.77 2.73
CA PRO A 149 11.96 -8.04 3.51
C PRO A 149 12.20 -8.73 4.87
N SER A 150 13.45 -8.68 5.31
CA SER A 150 13.95 -9.33 6.50
C SER A 150 13.84 -8.44 7.74
N ALA A 151 14.09 -9.01 8.93
CA ALA A 151 14.23 -8.21 10.15
C ALA A 151 15.39 -7.20 10.06
N ALA A 152 16.44 -7.49 9.29
CA ALA A 152 17.54 -6.55 9.07
C ALA A 152 17.10 -5.36 8.20
N ASP A 153 16.27 -5.60 7.18
CA ASP A 153 15.71 -4.52 6.35
C ASP A 153 14.80 -3.61 7.18
N VAL A 154 14.03 -4.18 8.11
CA VAL A 154 13.23 -3.42 9.08
C VAL A 154 14.14 -2.60 10.00
N GLN A 155 15.19 -3.20 10.55
CA GLN A 155 16.11 -2.47 11.43
C GLN A 155 16.80 -1.30 10.71
N GLU A 156 17.32 -1.53 9.49
CA GLU A 156 17.93 -0.47 8.68
C GLU A 156 16.93 0.65 8.38
N THR A 157 15.64 0.32 8.24
CA THR A 157 14.59 1.32 8.09
C THR A 157 14.37 2.12 9.36
N LEU A 158 14.32 1.45 10.52
CA LEU A 158 14.16 2.12 11.83
C LEU A 158 15.34 3.04 12.18
N ASP A 159 16.54 2.74 11.69
CA ASP A 159 17.74 3.55 11.90
C ASP A 159 17.68 4.92 11.16
N GLY A 160 16.73 5.11 10.23
CA GLY A 160 16.54 6.37 9.51
C GLY A 160 16.23 7.55 10.44
N HIS A 161 17.05 8.60 10.40
CA HIS A 161 16.96 9.71 11.37
C HIS A 161 15.92 10.77 11.05
N LEU A 162 15.55 10.96 9.79
CA LEU A 162 14.56 11.94 9.38
C LEU A 162 13.28 11.22 8.95
N TYR A 163 12.12 11.80 9.31
CA TYR A 163 10.85 11.35 8.74
C TYR A 163 10.93 11.30 7.22
N ASP A 164 11.40 12.39 6.60
CA ASP A 164 11.71 12.45 5.19
C ASP A 164 12.79 13.50 4.90
N HIS A 165 13.40 13.40 3.72
CA HIS A 165 14.46 14.29 3.24
C HIS A 165 14.05 14.93 1.90
N SER A 166 14.53 16.14 1.61
CA SER A 166 14.34 16.79 0.31
C SER A 166 14.88 15.90 -0.83
N PRO A 167 14.20 15.77 -1.98
CA PRO A 167 13.10 16.59 -2.49
C PRO A 167 11.69 16.10 -2.12
N TYR A 168 11.55 15.29 -1.06
CA TYR A 168 10.25 14.85 -0.53
C TYR A 168 9.44 14.00 -1.52
N ASN A 169 10.13 13.09 -2.22
CA ASN A 169 9.51 12.16 -3.15
C ASN A 169 10.31 10.85 -3.19
N ALA A 170 10.08 9.97 -4.17
CA ALA A 170 10.76 8.69 -4.28
C ALA A 170 12.29 8.78 -4.48
N ARG A 171 12.85 9.98 -4.69
CA ARG A 171 14.29 10.25 -4.76
C ARG A 171 14.89 10.72 -3.43
N SER A 172 14.10 10.79 -2.36
CA SER A 172 14.64 11.08 -1.04
C SER A 172 15.65 9.98 -0.66
N PRO A 173 16.89 10.31 -0.25
CA PRO A 173 17.92 9.30 -0.03
C PRO A 173 17.50 8.24 0.98
N LEU A 174 17.63 6.96 0.61
CA LEU A 174 17.22 5.85 1.47
C LEU A 174 17.96 5.77 2.80
N SER A 175 19.19 6.28 2.85
CA SER A 175 20.00 6.35 4.08
C SER A 175 19.57 7.45 5.04
N GLU A 176 18.70 8.37 4.61
CA GLU A 176 18.29 9.55 5.39
C GLU A 176 16.78 9.59 5.64
N SER A 177 15.97 9.19 4.67
CA SER A 177 14.51 9.24 4.70
C SER A 177 13.91 7.93 5.21
N PHE A 178 13.38 7.96 6.43
CA PHE A 178 12.56 6.88 6.98
C PHE A 178 11.37 6.55 6.06
N ARG A 179 10.61 7.58 5.65
CA ARG A 179 9.43 7.44 4.79
C ARG A 179 9.78 6.73 3.49
N ASN A 180 10.80 7.21 2.77
CA ASN A 180 11.12 6.64 1.45
C ASN A 180 11.74 5.24 1.55
N ARG A 181 12.50 4.98 2.63
CA ARG A 181 13.03 3.64 2.92
C ARG A 181 11.91 2.64 3.20
N LEU A 182 10.94 3.02 4.01
CA LEU A 182 9.79 2.17 4.32
C LEU A 182 8.85 1.99 3.13
N GLU A 183 8.60 3.05 2.34
CA GLU A 183 7.84 2.96 1.09
C GLU A 183 8.56 2.07 0.06
N GLY A 184 9.88 2.22 -0.04
CA GLY A 184 10.76 1.27 -0.71
C GLY A 184 11.22 1.66 -2.12
N TRP A 185 11.26 2.95 -2.43
CA TRP A 185 11.78 3.44 -3.71
C TRP A 185 13.32 3.50 -3.71
N ARG A 186 13.96 2.83 -4.68
CA ARG A 186 15.40 2.91 -4.91
C ARG A 186 15.64 3.75 -6.16
N GLU A 187 16.00 5.02 -6.01
CA GLU A 187 16.45 5.93 -7.09
C GLU A 187 15.68 5.80 -8.45
N PRO A 188 14.35 6.05 -8.47
CA PRO A 188 13.58 5.90 -9.70
C PRO A 188 13.97 6.93 -10.77
N LYS A 189 13.99 6.48 -12.04
CA LYS A 189 13.98 7.38 -13.22
C LYS A 189 12.71 8.26 -13.16
N ALA A 190 12.80 9.54 -13.56
CA ALA A 190 11.75 10.59 -13.43
C ALA A 190 10.34 10.13 -13.82
N ALA A 191 9.23 10.51 -13.16
CA ALA A 191 8.80 11.84 -12.68
C ALA A 191 7.93 11.80 -11.38
N GLU A 192 7.57 12.98 -10.83
CA GLU A 192 6.78 13.19 -9.59
C GLU A 192 5.35 12.60 -9.62
N CYS A 193 4.87 12.26 -10.80
CA CYS A 193 3.56 11.69 -11.08
C CYS A 193 3.69 10.78 -12.30
N ASP A 194 4.37 9.64 -12.16
CA ASP A 194 4.14 8.57 -13.13
C ASP A 194 2.81 7.94 -12.72
N SER A 195 1.83 7.86 -13.64
CA SER A 195 0.51 7.26 -13.42
C SER A 195 0.65 5.72 -13.27
N GLY A 196 1.55 5.31 -12.39
CA GLY A 196 2.58 4.34 -12.70
C GLY A 196 2.76 3.34 -11.59
N TRP A 197 2.45 2.11 -11.98
CA TRP A 197 2.81 0.81 -11.43
C TRP A 197 4.04 0.79 -10.53
N VAL A 198 4.01 -0.10 -9.54
CA VAL A 198 5.25 -0.58 -8.93
C VAL A 198 5.98 -1.44 -9.97
N ASN A 199 6.80 -0.81 -10.83
CA ASN A 199 7.66 -1.50 -11.78
C ASN A 199 8.78 -2.22 -11.02
N GLN A 200 9.23 -3.38 -11.49
CA GLN A 200 10.13 -4.25 -10.72
C GLN A 200 11.60 -3.87 -10.84
N SER A 201 12.00 -3.28 -11.96
CA SER A 201 13.42 -3.06 -12.25
C SER A 201 13.78 -1.58 -12.18
N GLN A 202 14.71 -1.29 -11.30
CA GLN A 202 15.46 -0.06 -11.31
C GLN A 202 16.49 -0.03 -12.45
N ALA A 203 17.16 1.11 -12.63
CA ALA A 203 18.20 1.29 -13.63
C ALA A 203 19.35 0.27 -13.49
N ASP A 204 19.55 -0.26 -12.29
CA ASP A 204 20.58 -1.25 -11.92
C ASP A 204 20.07 -2.71 -11.91
N GLY A 205 18.76 -2.93 -12.17
CA GLY A 205 18.13 -4.25 -12.14
C GLY A 205 17.81 -4.79 -10.74
N SER A 206 18.05 -4.03 -9.66
CA SER A 206 17.69 -4.43 -8.30
C SER A 206 16.19 -4.26 -8.03
N PRO A 207 15.56 -5.14 -7.22
CA PRO A 207 14.18 -4.94 -6.80
C PRO A 207 14.07 -3.79 -5.79
N HIS A 208 12.85 -3.26 -5.67
CA HIS A 208 12.45 -2.40 -4.55
C HIS A 208 12.63 -3.07 -3.19
N VAL A 209 12.44 -2.32 -2.10
CA VAL A 209 12.49 -2.84 -0.72
C VAL A 209 11.15 -2.64 -0.01
N MET A 210 11.04 -3.19 1.21
CA MET A 210 9.99 -2.85 2.17
C MET A 210 8.57 -2.93 1.60
N HIS A 211 7.78 -1.86 1.63
CA HIS A 211 6.40 -1.85 1.14
C HIS A 211 6.29 -2.28 -0.34
N ASN A 212 7.05 -1.63 -1.23
CA ASN A 212 6.96 -1.86 -2.67
C ASN A 212 7.30 -3.30 -3.06
N VAL A 213 8.30 -3.93 -2.43
CA VAL A 213 8.66 -5.32 -2.76
C VAL A 213 7.59 -6.33 -2.31
N VAL A 214 6.84 -6.04 -1.25
CA VAL A 214 5.74 -6.88 -0.79
C VAL A 214 4.55 -6.81 -1.75
N HIS A 215 4.24 -5.62 -2.27
CA HIS A 215 3.27 -5.46 -3.36
C HIS A 215 3.67 -6.30 -4.59
N ILE A 216 4.94 -6.21 -5.01
CA ILE A 216 5.49 -7.03 -6.12
C ILE A 216 5.42 -8.53 -5.79
N TYR A 217 5.72 -8.92 -4.55
CA TYR A 217 5.71 -10.32 -4.12
C TYR A 217 4.33 -10.94 -4.29
N VAL A 218 3.26 -10.31 -3.80
CA VAL A 218 1.90 -10.90 -3.86
C VAL A 218 1.40 -11.02 -5.30
N GLY A 219 1.79 -10.05 -6.12
CA GLY A 219 1.81 -10.23 -7.56
C GLY A 219 2.01 -8.89 -8.25
N GLY A 220 3.17 -8.76 -8.90
CA GLY A 220 3.57 -7.66 -9.76
C GLY A 220 2.88 -7.68 -11.13
N ILE A 221 3.18 -6.67 -11.95
CA ILE A 221 2.94 -6.69 -13.40
C ILE A 221 4.30 -6.71 -14.08
N TRP A 222 4.51 -7.66 -14.99
CA TRP A 222 5.76 -7.73 -15.74
C TRP A 222 5.53 -8.25 -17.15
N LYS A 223 6.21 -7.61 -18.09
CA LYS A 223 6.30 -8.06 -19.48
C LYS A 223 7.69 -8.61 -19.72
N THR A 224 7.81 -9.92 -19.96
CA THR A 224 9.05 -10.54 -20.47
C THR A 224 8.82 -11.04 -21.89
N GLY A 225 9.40 -10.36 -22.87
CA GLY A 225 9.13 -10.62 -24.29
C GLY A 225 7.64 -10.45 -24.59
N ASN A 226 6.98 -11.52 -25.07
CA ASN A 226 5.55 -11.52 -25.41
C ASN A 226 4.66 -12.05 -24.26
N LYS A 227 5.21 -12.34 -23.08
CA LYS A 227 4.44 -12.81 -21.92
C LYS A 227 4.21 -11.68 -20.95
N VAL A 228 2.97 -11.51 -20.53
CA VAL A 228 2.60 -10.56 -19.48
C VAL A 228 1.91 -11.32 -18.36
N SER A 229 2.30 -11.06 -17.11
CA SER A 229 1.69 -11.66 -15.92
C SER A 229 1.30 -10.56 -14.94
N GLU A 230 0.30 -10.86 -14.10
CA GLU A 230 -0.46 -9.90 -13.29
C GLU A 230 -0.62 -10.40 -11.86
N GLY A 231 -0.65 -9.46 -10.93
CA GLY A 231 -1.30 -9.63 -9.64
C GLY A 231 -2.01 -8.37 -9.22
N THR A 232 -3.14 -8.53 -8.55
CA THR A 232 -4.00 -7.41 -8.13
C THR A 232 -3.26 -6.41 -7.24
N MET A 233 -2.29 -6.87 -6.45
CA MET A 233 -1.46 -6.00 -5.58
C MET A 233 -0.53 -5.04 -6.33
N ALA A 234 -0.32 -5.18 -7.64
CA ALA A 234 0.52 -4.26 -8.42
C ALA A 234 -0.20 -2.98 -8.89
N TYR A 235 -1.53 -2.94 -8.78
CA TYR A 235 -2.37 -1.91 -9.37
C TYR A 235 -2.61 -0.73 -8.42
N ASN A 236 -3.02 0.42 -8.95
CA ASN A 236 -3.57 1.52 -8.15
C ASN A 236 -4.84 1.06 -7.44
N THR A 237 -5.49 0.04 -7.96
CA THR A 237 -6.61 -0.67 -7.31
C THR A 237 -6.16 -1.86 -6.44
N SER A 238 -4.92 -1.90 -5.96
CA SER A 238 -4.39 -2.98 -5.10
C SER A 238 -5.22 -3.34 -3.86
N PRO A 239 -6.00 -2.43 -3.24
CA PRO A 239 -6.93 -2.82 -2.17
C PRO A 239 -8.05 -3.77 -2.62
N ASN A 240 -8.23 -4.04 -3.92
CA ASN A 240 -9.04 -5.16 -4.39
C ASN A 240 -8.55 -6.51 -3.84
N ASP A 241 -7.27 -6.63 -3.47
CA ASP A 241 -6.77 -7.74 -2.68
C ASP A 241 -6.86 -7.37 -1.17
N PRO A 242 -7.69 -8.05 -0.37
CA PRO A 242 -7.82 -7.75 1.06
C PRO A 242 -6.53 -7.89 1.85
N VAL A 243 -5.52 -8.61 1.34
CA VAL A 243 -4.20 -8.66 1.99
C VAL A 243 -3.51 -7.29 2.05
N PHE A 244 -3.93 -6.33 1.21
CA PHE A 244 -3.49 -4.93 1.25
C PHE A 244 -3.57 -4.35 2.67
N PHE A 245 -4.70 -4.52 3.34
CA PHE A 245 -4.93 -3.92 4.66
C PHE A 245 -4.02 -4.52 5.72
N LEU A 246 -3.72 -5.82 5.62
CA LEU A 246 -2.81 -6.50 6.54
C LEU A 246 -1.36 -6.10 6.28
N HIS A 247 -0.99 -5.95 5.01
CA HIS A 247 0.32 -5.44 4.61
C HIS A 247 0.55 -4.02 5.14
N HIS A 248 -0.39 -3.12 4.87
CA HIS A 248 -0.33 -1.72 5.30
C HIS A 248 -0.43 -1.57 6.82
N ALA A 249 -1.14 -2.46 7.52
CA ALA A 249 -1.10 -2.51 8.99
C ALA A 249 0.30 -2.85 9.52
N ASN A 250 1.12 -3.65 8.81
CA ASN A 250 2.52 -3.86 9.21
C ASN A 250 3.43 -2.67 8.83
N VAL A 251 3.15 -1.96 7.74
CA VAL A 251 3.82 -0.69 7.40
C VAL A 251 3.58 0.34 8.50
N ASP A 252 2.33 0.51 8.92
CA ASP A 252 1.96 1.40 10.01
C ASP A 252 2.59 0.97 11.35
N ARG A 253 2.64 -0.35 11.62
CA ARG A 253 3.35 -0.92 12.78
C ARG A 253 4.82 -0.54 12.82
N ILE A 254 5.51 -0.55 11.67
CA ILE A 254 6.92 -0.11 11.59
C ILE A 254 7.03 1.39 11.84
N TRP A 255 6.11 2.20 11.31
CA TRP A 255 6.07 3.63 11.64
C TRP A 255 5.84 3.89 13.13
N ALA A 256 4.91 3.17 13.76
CA ALA A 256 4.68 3.26 15.20
C ALA A 256 5.94 2.91 16.02
N ALA A 257 6.72 1.91 15.59
CA ALA A 257 7.99 1.56 16.23
C ALA A 257 9.04 2.67 16.09
N TRP A 258 9.16 3.25 14.90
CA TRP A 258 10.05 4.38 14.65
C TRP A 258 9.71 5.59 15.54
N GLU A 259 8.41 5.89 15.71
CA GLU A 259 7.95 6.95 16.61
C GLU A 259 8.37 6.70 18.07
N LEU A 260 8.27 5.46 18.56
CA LEU A 260 8.70 5.11 19.91
C LEU A 260 10.22 5.20 20.12
N GLN A 261 11.01 5.00 19.07
CA GLN A 261 12.48 5.15 19.12
C GLN A 261 12.95 6.62 19.08
N GLY A 262 12.02 7.57 19.16
CA GLY A 262 12.30 9.01 19.14
C GLY A 262 12.14 9.65 17.76
N GLY A 263 11.75 8.86 16.75
CA GLY A 263 11.33 9.35 15.45
C GLY A 263 10.21 10.36 15.61
N SER A 264 10.49 11.62 15.28
CA SER A 264 9.56 12.72 15.54
C SER A 264 9.64 13.76 14.44
N HIS A 265 8.57 14.55 14.33
CA HIS A 265 8.42 15.66 13.39
C HIS A 265 8.31 15.26 11.92
N TYR A 266 7.06 15.26 11.44
CA TYR A 266 6.77 15.22 10.01
C TYR A 266 7.60 16.23 9.23
N LYS A 267 8.09 15.81 8.06
CA LYS A 267 8.75 16.69 7.08
C LYS A 267 8.09 16.49 5.72
N PRO A 268 7.84 17.57 4.96
CA PRO A 268 8.17 18.97 5.25
C PRO A 268 7.23 19.62 6.27
N GLY A 269 7.77 20.52 7.09
CA GLY A 269 6.95 21.29 8.02
C GLY A 269 6.07 22.32 7.31
N ARG A 270 6.66 23.05 6.35
CA ARG A 270 6.06 24.05 5.45
C ARG A 270 6.93 24.22 4.20
N GLY A 271 6.42 24.91 3.18
CA GLY A 271 7.19 25.36 2.01
C GLY A 271 7.18 24.40 0.82
N ALA A 272 6.58 23.22 0.96
CA ALA A 272 6.26 22.33 -0.16
C ALA A 272 4.87 22.68 -0.75
N PRO A 273 4.49 22.12 -1.91
CA PRO A 273 3.13 22.23 -2.44
C PRO A 273 2.07 21.86 -1.37
N TYR A 274 0.88 22.46 -1.46
CA TYR A 274 -0.22 22.11 -0.56
C TYR A 274 -0.51 20.62 -0.66
N GLY A 275 -0.81 20.01 0.49
CA GLY A 275 -1.11 18.58 0.62
C GLY A 275 0.11 17.78 1.03
N TRP A 276 1.29 18.40 1.09
CA TRP A 276 2.52 17.74 1.55
C TRP A 276 3.06 18.32 2.86
N ASN A 277 2.53 19.43 3.36
CA ASN A 277 3.07 20.07 4.56
C ASN A 277 2.38 19.56 5.82
N ALA A 278 3.10 19.50 6.94
CA ALA A 278 2.56 19.11 8.26
C ALA A 278 1.15 19.68 8.61
N PRO A 279 0.83 20.97 8.37
CA PRO A 279 -0.47 21.54 8.70
C PRO A 279 -1.56 21.31 7.63
N ASP A 280 -1.22 20.75 6.47
CA ASP A 280 -2.19 20.50 5.40
C ASP A 280 -3.06 19.27 5.71
N THR A 281 -4.12 19.09 4.95
CA THR A 281 -5.04 17.94 5.00
C THR A 281 -4.74 16.95 3.86
N MET A 282 -5.19 15.70 3.98
CA MET A 282 -4.92 14.64 3.00
C MET A 282 -6.16 14.28 2.19
N TRP A 283 -6.16 14.50 0.88
CA TRP A 283 -7.26 14.03 0.04
C TRP A 283 -7.54 12.54 0.22
N PRO A 284 -8.81 12.09 0.25
CA PRO A 284 -10.06 12.85 0.11
C PRO A 284 -10.67 13.27 1.46
N TRP A 285 -9.83 13.51 2.48
CA TRP A 285 -10.21 13.77 3.86
C TRP A 285 -9.69 15.13 4.35
N PHE A 286 -10.59 15.92 4.94
CA PHE A 286 -10.32 17.33 5.24
C PHE A 286 -10.63 17.70 6.71
N ASP A 287 -10.92 16.69 7.52
CA ASP A 287 -11.27 16.78 8.93
C ASP A 287 -10.03 16.82 9.84
N ARG A 288 -8.87 16.35 9.37
CA ARG A 288 -7.64 16.27 10.16
C ARG A 288 -6.42 16.72 9.35
N THR A 289 -5.44 17.29 10.04
CA THR A 289 -4.15 17.65 9.44
C THR A 289 -3.22 16.44 9.41
N ILE A 290 -2.28 16.43 8.46
CA ILE A 290 -1.27 15.39 8.27
C ILE A 290 -0.53 15.09 9.58
N ASN A 291 0.01 16.12 10.24
CA ASN A 291 0.79 15.95 11.46
C ASN A 291 -0.03 15.43 12.65
N SER A 292 -1.37 15.49 12.59
CA SER A 292 -2.20 14.93 13.67
C SER A 292 -2.18 13.40 13.73
N TRP A 293 -1.70 12.72 12.68
CA TRP A 293 -1.66 11.26 12.59
C TRP A 293 -0.42 10.62 13.23
N PHE A 294 0.50 11.44 13.77
CA PHE A 294 1.57 10.91 14.62
C PHE A 294 1.01 10.34 15.92
N GLY A 295 1.57 9.22 16.39
CA GLY A 295 1.27 8.56 17.64
C GLY A 295 -0.02 7.74 17.58
N THR A 296 0.10 6.42 17.48
CA THR A 296 -1.03 5.47 17.41
C THR A 296 -1.97 5.60 18.60
N GLU A 297 -1.46 5.75 19.83
CA GLU A 297 -2.30 5.88 21.03
C GLU A 297 -3.18 7.13 21.01
N ARG A 298 -2.67 8.25 20.47
CA ARG A 298 -3.48 9.48 20.27
C ARG A 298 -4.61 9.27 19.27
N ASN A 299 -4.45 8.29 18.37
CA ASN A 299 -5.44 7.86 17.41
C ASN A 299 -6.32 6.71 17.92
N GLY A 300 -6.17 6.31 19.19
CA GLY A 300 -7.05 5.34 19.86
C GLY A 300 -6.71 3.87 19.63
N TYR A 301 -5.52 3.54 19.14
CA TYR A 301 -5.10 2.15 18.95
C TYR A 301 -3.61 1.93 19.26
N ARG A 302 -3.20 0.68 19.39
CA ARG A 302 -1.80 0.26 19.54
C ARG A 302 -1.59 -1.11 18.91
N TYR A 303 -0.36 -1.41 18.52
CA TYR A 303 0.01 -2.75 18.10
C TYR A 303 0.39 -3.61 19.30
N ALA A 304 0.03 -4.90 19.25
CA ALA A 304 0.34 -5.86 20.31
C ALA A 304 1.85 -6.13 20.46
N SER A 305 2.61 -5.95 19.37
CA SER A 305 4.07 -5.99 19.36
C SER A 305 4.59 -5.00 18.33
N LEU A 306 5.81 -4.51 18.51
CA LEU A 306 6.51 -3.62 17.59
C LEU A 306 7.84 -4.26 17.18
N PRO A 307 8.34 -4.04 15.95
CA PRO A 307 9.69 -4.45 15.59
C PRO A 307 10.73 -3.59 16.30
N GLY A 308 11.93 -4.15 16.56
CA GLY A 308 13.05 -3.42 17.15
C GLY A 308 12.89 -3.05 18.63
N SER A 309 11.85 -3.56 19.32
CA SER A 309 11.63 -3.42 20.77
C SER A 309 12.17 -4.60 21.57
#